data_AF-A0A3S1B1Y5-F1
#
_entry.id   AF-A0A3S1B1Y5-F1
#
_cell.length_a   1.000
_cell.length_b   1.000
_cell.length_c   1.000
_cell.angle_alpha   90.00
_cell.angle_beta   90.00
_cell.angle_gamma   90.00
#
_symmetry.space_group_name_H-M   'P 1'
#
loop_
_entity.id
_entity.type
_entity.pdbx_description
1 polymer ?
#
loop_
_entity_poly.entity_id
_entity_poly.type
_entity_poly.pdbx_seq_one_letter_code
_entity_poly.pdbx_strand_id
1 'polypeptide(L)' 'KKMIFFFPGTGNTVSKALEILQMNNVKEENIILLNLFCTPHSANQLVTKFPGMTVLTTEVHPVSPSHFGQKYFGTD' A
#
# COMPACT_ATOMS: atom_id res chain seq x y z
N LYS A 1 2.47 15.60 7.47
CA LYS A 1 2.19 14.18 7.18
C LYS A 1 1.19 14.08 6.03
N LYS A 2 1.47 13.23 5.02
CA LYS A 2 0.63 12.90 3.87
C LYS A 2 0.19 11.44 4.02
N MET A 3 -1.11 11.20 3.89
CA MET A 3 -1.70 9.87 4.03
C MET A 3 -2.07 9.33 2.65
N ILE A 4 -1.66 8.11 2.35
CA ILE A 4 -2.06 7.39 1.13
C ILE A 4 -2.97 6.25 1.57
N PHE A 5 -4.18 6.22 1.02
CA PHE A 5 -5.07 5.10 1.17
C PHE A 5 -4.92 4.16 -0.03
N PHE A 6 -4.61 2.90 0.22
CA PHE A 6 -4.44 1.90 -0.83
C PHE A 6 -5.51 0.82 -0.76
N PHE A 7 -6.04 0.47 -1.94
CA PHE A 7 -6.91 -0.67 -2.18
C PHE A 7 -6.10 -1.84 -2.76
N PRO A 8 -6.39 -3.08 -2.35
CA PRO A 8 -5.50 -4.23 -2.48
C PRO A 8 -5.05 -4.61 -3.91
N GLY A 9 -3.83 -5.14 -4.01
CA GLY A 9 -3.20 -5.65 -5.23
C GLY A 9 -1.79 -6.19 -4.97
N THR A 10 -0.95 -6.37 -6.00
CA THR A 10 0.43 -6.89 -5.89
C THR A 10 1.44 -5.91 -5.28
N GLY A 11 1.02 -4.70 -4.88
CA GLY A 11 1.90 -3.64 -4.35
C GLY A 11 2.56 -2.76 -5.42
N ASN A 12 2.54 -3.15 -6.70
CA ASN A 12 3.15 -2.39 -7.79
C ASN A 12 2.56 -0.97 -7.93
N THR A 13 1.24 -0.85 -7.82
CA THR A 13 0.54 0.45 -7.90
C THR A 13 0.96 1.38 -6.76
N VAL A 14 1.12 0.85 -5.54
CA VAL A 14 1.62 1.62 -4.38
C VAL A 14 3.03 2.10 -4.64
N SER A 15 3.92 1.21 -5.10
CA SER A 15 5.31 1.59 -5.35
C SER A 15 5.40 2.73 -6.37
N LYS A 16 4.55 2.74 -7.41
CA LYS A 16 4.53 3.83 -8.39
C LYS A 16 4.01 5.13 -7.79
N ALA A 17 2.96 5.07 -6.97
CA ALA A 17 2.44 6.25 -6.27
C ALA A 17 3.50 6.86 -5.32
N LEU A 18 4.26 6.02 -4.60
CA LEU A 18 5.34 6.45 -3.72
C LEU A 18 6.50 7.10 -4.48
N GLU A 19 6.91 6.54 -5.63
CA GLU A 19 7.92 7.16 -6.51
C GLU A 19 7.48 8.56 -6.96
N ILE A 20 6.22 8.72 -7.37
CA ILE A 20 5.68 10.03 -7.77
C ILE A 20 5.72 11.03 -6.60
N LEU A 21 5.43 10.60 -5.38
CA LEU A 21 5.51 11.46 -4.20
C LEU A 21 6.96 11.87 -3.90
N GLN A 22 7.91 10.96 -3.99
CA GLN A 22 9.33 11.28 -3.84
C GLN A 22 9.80 12.28 -4.92
N MET A 23 9.38 12.10 -6.19
CA MET A 23 9.66 13.04 -7.27
C MET A 23 9.12 14.45 -7.01
N ASN A 24 8.03 14.55 -6.24
CA ASN A 24 7.44 15.82 -5.79
C ASN A 24 7.99 16.28 -4.42
N ASN A 25 9.19 15.83 -4.05
CA ASN A 25 9.91 16.19 -2.82
C ASN A 25 9.15 15.88 -1.52
N VAL A 26 8.29 14.85 -1.53
CA VAL A 26 7.67 14.35 -0.29
C VAL A 26 8.67 13.47 0.44
N LYS A 27 9.02 13.85 1.66
CA LYS A 27 9.85 13.02 2.55
C LYS A 27 9.11 11.76 2.96
N GLU A 28 9.79 10.62 2.93
CA GLU A 28 9.23 9.31 3.30
C GLU A 28 8.68 9.26 4.72
N GLU A 29 9.36 9.90 5.68
CA GLU A 29 8.94 10.04 7.09
C GLU A 29 7.56 10.69 7.26
N ASN A 30 7.11 11.42 6.24
CA ASN A 30 5.81 12.05 6.22
C ASN A 30 4.73 11.18 5.58
N ILE A 31 5.07 10.02 5.04
CA ILE A 31 4.14 9.14 4.33
C ILE A 31 3.63 8.06 5.28
N ILE A 32 2.31 7.93 5.34
CA ILE A 32 1.62 6.81 5.99
C ILE A 32 0.84 6.08 4.92
N LEU A 33 1.18 4.81 4.70
CA LEU A 33 0.42 3.89 3.85
C LEU A 33 -0.64 3.19 4.70
N LEU A 34 -1.91 3.51 4.47
CA LEU A 34 -3.05 2.86 5.10
C LEU A 34 -3.64 1.81 4.16
N ASN A 35 -3.72 0.56 4.63
CA ASN A 35 -4.21 -0.57 3.88
C ASN A 35 -5.09 -1.49 4.74
N LEU A 36 -6.09 -2.14 4.16
CA LEU A 36 -6.88 -3.16 4.85
C LEU A 36 -6.09 -4.46 5.00
N PHE A 37 -5.45 -4.95 3.94
CA PHE A 37 -4.72 -6.23 3.96
C PHE A 37 -3.54 -6.24 2.99
N CYS A 38 -2.42 -6.83 3.39
CA CYS A 38 -1.26 -7.00 2.52
C CYS A 38 -0.73 -8.43 2.52
N THR A 39 0.07 -8.77 1.50
CA THR A 39 0.86 -10.00 1.53
C THR A 39 2.19 -9.75 2.23
N PRO A 40 2.79 -10.76 2.89
CA PRO A 40 4.13 -10.64 3.45
C PRO A 40 5.17 -10.18 2.42
N HIS A 41 5.03 -10.68 1.18
CA HIS A 41 5.92 -10.31 0.08
C HIS A 41 5.83 -8.81 -0.24
N SER A 42 4.62 -8.28 -0.47
CA SER A 42 4.42 -6.86 -0.77
C SER A 42 4.82 -5.95 0.40
N ALA A 43 4.54 -6.37 1.64
CA ALA A 43 4.96 -5.62 2.82
C ALA A 43 6.49 -5.50 2.88
N ASN A 44 7.21 -6.63 2.79
CA ASN A 44 8.66 -6.66 2.82
C ASN A 44 9.27 -5.84 1.68
N GLN A 45 8.71 -5.94 0.47
CA GLN A 45 9.17 -5.16 -0.67
C GLN A 45 9.03 -3.64 -0.42
N LEU A 46 7.89 -3.19 0.12
CA LEU A 46 7.63 -1.77 0.36
C LEU A 46 8.50 -1.21 1.49
N VAL A 47 8.64 -1.91 2.61
CA VAL A 47 9.47 -1.43 3.74
C VAL A 47 10.97 -1.48 3.41
N THR A 48 11.40 -2.41 2.53
CA THR A 48 12.78 -2.44 2.04
C THR A 48 13.06 -1.27 1.10
N LYS A 49 12.09 -0.94 0.23
CA LYS A 49 12.25 0.12 -0.78
C LYS A 49 12.06 1.53 -0.21
N PHE A 50 11.20 1.68 0.79
CA PHE A 50 10.82 2.97 1.40
C PHE A 50 10.92 2.88 2.93
N PRO A 51 12.14 2.77 3.49
CA PRO A 51 12.35 2.49 4.92
C PRO A 51 11.90 3.64 5.85
N GLY A 52 11.74 4.87 5.34
CA GLY A 52 11.25 5.99 6.13
C GLY A 52 9.72 6.03 6.28
N MET A 53 8.99 5.23 5.49
CA MET A 53 7.53 5.22 5.46
C MET A 53 6.93 4.40 6.60
N THR A 54 5.79 4.83 7.13
CA THR A 54 4.98 4.01 8.05
C THR A 54 3.91 3.25 7.30
N VAL A 55 3.83 1.93 7.49
CA VAL A 55 2.75 1.08 6.96
C VAL A 55 1.78 0.74 8.10
N LEU A 56 0.51 1.07 7.93
CA LEU A 56 -0.57 0.65 8.81
C LEU A 56 -1.50 -0.30 8.05
N THR A 57 -1.59 -1.54 8.51
CA THR A 57 -2.47 -2.55 7.91
C THR A 57 -3.27 -3.32 8.94
N THR A 58 -4.49 -3.74 8.58
CA THR A 58 -5.36 -4.49 9.50
C THR A 58 -4.99 -5.97 9.53
N GLU A 59 -4.62 -6.54 8.37
CA GLU A 59 -4.29 -7.96 8.23
C GLU A 59 -3.10 -8.18 7.30
N VAL A 60 -2.28 -9.19 7.61
CA VAL A 60 -1.24 -9.69 6.71
C VAL A 60 -1.60 -11.14 6.35
N HIS A 61 -1.95 -11.38 5.09
CA HIS A 61 -2.42 -12.69 4.63
C HIS A 61 -1.64 -13.16 3.39
N PRO A 62 -1.31 -14.47 3.24
CA PRO A 62 -0.52 -14.97 2.11
C PRO A 62 -1.14 -14.69 0.74
N VAL A 63 -2.47 -14.64 0.68
CA VAL A 63 -3.24 -14.41 -0.55
C VAL A 63 -4.00 -13.09 -0.42
N SER A 64 -3.86 -12.23 -1.41
CA SER A 64 -4.64 -10.99 -1.52
C SER A 64 -6.07 -11.30 -1.98
N PRO A 65 -7.12 -10.86 -1.27
CA PRO A 65 -8.51 -10.90 -1.71
C PRO A 65 -8.76 -10.19 -3.06
N SER A 66 -8.60 -10.91 -4.17
CA SER A 66 -8.77 -10.39 -5.54
C SER A 66 -10.18 -9.89 -5.85
N HIS A 67 -11.19 -10.44 -5.17
CA HIS A 67 -12.60 -10.09 -5.36
C HIS A 67 -13.09 -8.98 -4.43
N PHE A 68 -12.22 -8.40 -3.60
CA PHE A 68 -12.65 -7.38 -2.65
C PHE A 68 -13.29 -6.17 -3.33
N GLY A 69 -12.70 -5.69 -4.43
CA GLY A 69 -13.27 -4.57 -5.18
C GLY A 69 -14.69 -4.86 -5.69
N GLN A 70 -14.89 -6.05 -6.28
CA GLN A 70 -16.20 -6.46 -6.81
C GLN A 70 -17.25 -6.54 -5.71
N LYS A 71 -16.94 -7.23 -4.60
CA LYS A 71 -17.84 -7.36 -3.46
C LYS A 71 -18.10 -6.03 -2.73
N TYR A 72 -17.07 -5.20 -2.56
CA TYR A 72 -17.19 -3.93 -1.84
C TYR A 72 -18.04 -2.92 -2.61
N PHE A 73 -17.87 -2.84 -3.94
CA PHE A 73 -18.63 -1.91 -4.79
C PHE A 73 -19.92 -2.51 -5.37
N GLY A 74 -20.22 -3.79 -5.11
CA GLY A 74 -21.43 -4.45 -5.60
C GLY A 74 -21.42 -4.63 -7.12
N THR A 75 -20.25 -4.90 -7.70
CA THR A 75 -20.05 -5.10 -9.15
C THR A 75 -19.73 -6.55 -9.50
N ASP A 76 -20.20 -7.50 -8.68
CA ASP A 76 -20.25 -8.92 -9.03
C ASP A 76 -21.22 -9.18 -10.20
#